data_AF-A0A4U9D7J1-F1
#
_entry.id   AF-A0A4U9D7J1-F1
#
_cell.length_a   1.000
_cell.length_b   1.000
_cell.length_c   1.000
_cell.angle_alpha   90.00
_cell.angle_beta   90.00
_cell.angle_gamma   90.00
#
_symmetry.space_group_name_H-M   'P 1'
#
loop_
_entity.id
_entity.type
_entity.pdbx_description
1 polymer ?
#
loop_
_entity_poly.entity_id
_entity_poly.type
_entity_poly.pdbx_seq_one_letter_code
_entity_poly.pdbx_strand_id
1 'polypeptide(L)'
;MGNNVVVLGTQWGDEGKGKIVDLLTERAKYVVRYQGGHNAGHTLVINGEKTVLHLIPSGILRENVTSIIGNGVVLSPAALMKEMKGLEDRGIPVRERLLLSEACPLILDYHVALDVAREKARGAKAIGTTGRGIGPAYEDKVARRGLRVGDLFDKATFADKLKEVMEYHNFQLVNFYKAEAVDYQKVLDDVMAIADILTAMVVDVSDLLDQARQRGDFVMFEGAQGTLLDIDHGTYPYVTSSNTTAGGVATGSGWVRVMWITFWVSSKLTLLA
;
A
#
# COMPACT_ATOMS: atom_id res chain seq x y z
N MET A 1 -6.86 -26.53 -8.78
CA MET A 1 -6.97 -25.11 -8.38
C MET A 1 -5.92 -24.35 -9.16
N GLY A 2 -6.28 -23.23 -9.78
CA GLY A 2 -5.31 -22.39 -10.48
C GLY A 2 -4.24 -21.87 -9.51
N ASN A 3 -3.03 -21.64 -10.01
CA ASN A 3 -1.89 -21.23 -9.20
C ASN A 3 -1.95 -19.74 -8.79
N ASN A 4 -2.98 -19.01 -9.19
CA ASN A 4 -3.09 -17.57 -8.97
C ASN A 4 -4.44 -17.26 -8.31
N VAL A 5 -4.41 -16.65 -7.13
CA VAL A 5 -5.61 -16.39 -6.32
C VAL A 5 -5.64 -14.93 -5.90
N VAL A 6 -6.82 -14.32 -5.95
CA VAL A 6 -7.06 -12.95 -5.46
C VAL A 6 -7.96 -13.02 -4.24
N VAL A 7 -7.53 -12.40 -3.14
CA VAL A 7 -8.33 -12.24 -1.93
C VAL A 7 -8.68 -10.77 -1.77
N LEU A 8 -9.97 -10.44 -1.87
CA LEU A 8 -10.47 -9.06 -1.78
C LEU A 8 -11.72 -8.98 -0.90
N GLY A 9 -12.04 -7.78 -0.45
CA GLY A 9 -13.20 -7.51 0.40
C GLY A 9 -14.41 -7.21 -0.47
N THR A 10 -15.58 -7.74 -0.13
CA THR A 10 -16.82 -7.52 -0.89
C THR A 10 -17.64 -6.35 -0.35
N GLN A 11 -17.30 -5.81 0.82
CA GLN A 11 -18.07 -4.80 1.53
C GLN A 11 -17.26 -3.49 1.63
N TRP A 12 -17.30 -2.81 2.76
CA TRP A 12 -16.56 -1.57 3.05
C TRP A 12 -15.24 -1.82 3.80
N GLY A 13 -14.65 -3.02 3.69
CA GLY A 13 -13.44 -3.39 4.45
C GLY A 13 -13.75 -4.15 5.74
N ASP A 14 -12.68 -4.56 6.45
CA ASP A 14 -12.73 -5.33 7.69
C ASP A 14 -13.53 -6.65 7.65
N GLU A 15 -13.57 -7.31 6.50
CA GLU A 15 -14.25 -8.60 6.33
C GLU A 15 -13.43 -9.78 6.89
N GLY A 16 -12.26 -9.53 7.48
CA GLY A 16 -11.38 -10.59 7.99
C GLY A 16 -10.49 -11.24 6.92
N LYS A 17 -10.21 -10.54 5.81
CA LYS A 17 -9.32 -10.99 4.72
C LYS A 17 -8.02 -11.61 5.21
N GLY A 18 -7.39 -11.00 6.21
CA GLY A 18 -6.12 -11.47 6.77
C GLY A 18 -6.14 -12.94 7.19
N LYS A 19 -7.25 -13.44 7.76
CA LYS A 19 -7.37 -14.86 8.14
C LYS A 19 -7.39 -15.80 6.93
N ILE A 20 -8.05 -15.40 5.85
CA ILE A 20 -8.12 -16.18 4.61
C ILE A 20 -6.78 -16.14 3.89
N VAL A 21 -6.14 -14.96 3.86
CA VAL A 21 -4.78 -14.83 3.33
C VAL A 21 -3.84 -15.75 4.12
N ASP A 22 -3.83 -15.72 5.45
CA ASP A 22 -2.98 -16.61 6.25
C ASP A 22 -3.21 -18.11 6.00
N LEU A 23 -4.46 -18.54 5.82
CA LEU A 23 -4.77 -19.93 5.47
C LEU A 23 -4.22 -20.30 4.08
N LEU A 24 -4.33 -19.39 3.12
CA LEU A 24 -3.94 -19.66 1.73
C LEU A 24 -2.43 -19.44 1.48
N THR A 25 -1.74 -18.65 2.32
CA THR A 25 -0.32 -18.34 2.14
C THR A 25 0.58 -19.53 2.39
N GLU A 26 0.12 -20.56 3.12
CA GLU A 26 0.88 -21.80 3.33
C GLU A 26 1.34 -22.45 2.02
N ARG A 27 0.58 -22.24 0.94
CA ARG A 27 0.85 -22.81 -0.39
C ARG A 27 1.45 -21.81 -1.37
N ALA A 28 1.56 -20.54 -0.99
CA ALA A 28 2.00 -19.47 -1.87
C ALA A 28 3.52 -19.36 -1.92
N LYS A 29 4.07 -19.10 -3.11
CA LYS A 29 5.46 -18.67 -3.26
C LYS A 29 5.58 -17.15 -3.08
N TYR A 30 4.58 -16.42 -3.60
CA TYR A 30 4.53 -14.96 -3.58
C TYR A 30 3.21 -14.46 -3.02
N VAL A 31 3.27 -13.40 -2.21
CA VAL A 31 2.09 -12.64 -1.75
C VAL A 31 2.25 -11.18 -2.14
N VAL A 32 1.31 -10.67 -2.92
CA VAL A 32 1.44 -9.37 -3.59
C VAL A 32 0.34 -8.42 -3.11
N ARG A 33 0.73 -7.31 -2.49
CA ARG A 33 -0.15 -6.15 -2.29
C ARG A 33 -0.13 -5.30 -3.55
N TYR A 34 -1.30 -4.99 -4.11
CA TYR A 34 -1.42 -4.31 -5.41
C TYR A 34 -2.04 -2.92 -5.34
N GLN A 35 -2.59 -2.49 -4.20
CA GLN A 35 -3.25 -1.19 -4.07
C GLN A 35 -3.29 -0.69 -2.62
N GLY A 36 -3.82 0.53 -2.47
CA GLY A 36 -3.93 1.23 -1.19
C GLY A 36 -2.57 1.66 -0.68
N GLY A 37 -2.42 1.70 0.64
CA GLY A 37 -1.16 1.95 1.31
C GLY A 37 -1.22 1.40 2.73
N HIS A 38 -0.60 2.13 3.64
CA HIS A 38 -0.66 1.82 5.07
C HIS A 38 -2.02 2.19 5.70
N ASN A 39 -3.04 2.56 4.94
CA ASN A 39 -4.42 2.76 5.43
C ASN A 39 -5.24 1.47 5.55
N ALA A 40 -4.66 0.35 5.15
CA ALA A 40 -5.20 -0.97 5.46
C ALA A 40 -4.70 -1.43 6.82
N GLY A 41 -5.48 -2.28 7.49
CA GLY A 41 -5.06 -3.03 8.66
C GLY A 41 -5.56 -4.46 8.54
N HIS A 42 -4.66 -5.43 8.58
CA HIS A 42 -5.02 -6.84 8.61
C HIS A 42 -4.44 -7.48 9.85
N THR A 43 -5.32 -7.99 10.70
CA THR A 43 -4.93 -8.72 11.90
C THR A 43 -4.75 -10.19 11.56
N LEU A 44 -3.56 -10.71 11.87
CA LEU A 44 -3.21 -12.11 11.77
C LEU A 44 -3.04 -12.68 13.17
N VAL A 45 -3.43 -13.93 13.36
CA VAL A 45 -3.20 -14.67 14.61
C VAL A 45 -2.53 -15.98 14.23
N ILE A 46 -1.21 -16.06 14.42
CA ILE A 46 -0.42 -17.25 14.12
C ILE A 46 0.10 -17.81 15.44
N ASN A 47 -0.16 -19.09 15.70
CA ASN A 47 0.25 -19.76 16.93
C ASN A 47 -0.17 -19.02 18.23
N GLY A 48 -1.33 -18.35 18.20
CA GLY A 48 -1.85 -17.56 19.32
C GLY A 48 -1.29 -16.14 19.42
N GLU A 49 -0.30 -15.76 18.62
CA GLU A 49 0.28 -14.41 18.62
C GLU A 49 -0.43 -13.51 17.60
N LYS A 50 -0.95 -12.37 18.09
CA LYS A 50 -1.66 -11.38 17.27
C LYS A 50 -0.68 -10.39 16.65
N THR A 51 -0.63 -10.34 15.32
CA THR A 51 0.14 -9.35 14.55
C THR A 51 -0.80 -8.47 13.74
N VAL A 52 -0.58 -7.16 13.71
CA VAL A 52 -1.34 -6.24 12.86
C VAL A 52 -0.40 -5.66 11.81
N LEU A 53 -0.67 -5.99 10.55
CA LEU A 53 0.07 -5.47 9.40
C LEU A 53 -0.75 -4.38 8.69
N HIS A 54 -0.06 -3.45 8.04
CA HIS A 54 -0.67 -2.34 7.32
C HIS A 54 -0.18 -2.27 5.88
N LEU A 55 1.12 -2.09 5.65
CA LEU A 55 1.70 -1.99 4.32
C LEU A 55 2.31 -3.31 3.87
N ILE A 56 2.98 -4.00 4.79
CA ILE A 56 3.67 -5.26 4.50
C ILE A 56 2.62 -6.37 4.26
N PRO A 57 2.73 -7.14 3.16
CA PRO A 57 1.83 -8.25 2.90
C PRO A 57 1.85 -9.31 4.01
N SER A 58 0.70 -9.96 4.21
CA SER A 58 0.50 -10.98 5.26
C SER A 58 1.40 -12.21 5.11
N GLY A 59 1.96 -12.44 3.92
CA GLY A 59 2.93 -13.50 3.66
C GLY A 59 4.24 -13.38 4.45
N ILE A 60 4.57 -12.20 5.00
CA ILE A 60 5.86 -11.94 5.66
C ILE A 60 6.11 -12.83 6.88
N LEU A 61 5.03 -13.32 7.51
CA LEU A 61 5.09 -14.21 8.68
C LEU A 61 5.38 -15.67 8.32
N ARG A 62 5.47 -16.02 7.03
CA ARG A 62 5.74 -17.38 6.55
C ARG A 62 7.15 -17.45 5.96
N GLU A 63 7.91 -18.48 6.34
CA GLU A 63 9.35 -18.53 6.01
C GLU A 63 9.66 -18.67 4.52
N ASN A 64 8.85 -19.44 3.80
CA ASN A 64 9.07 -19.79 2.40
C ASN A 64 8.33 -18.88 1.41
N VAL A 65 7.79 -17.76 1.90
CA VAL A 65 6.94 -16.85 1.14
C VAL A 65 7.62 -15.50 0.96
N THR A 66 7.77 -15.08 -0.29
CA THR A 66 8.26 -13.74 -0.63
C THR A 66 7.08 -12.77 -0.68
N SER A 67 7.16 -11.69 0.08
CA SER A 67 6.17 -10.62 0.10
C SER A 67 6.55 -9.53 -0.88
N ILE A 68 5.60 -9.05 -1.67
CA ILE A 68 5.82 -8.06 -2.72
C ILE A 68 4.85 -6.89 -2.54
N ILE A 69 5.38 -5.66 -2.58
CA ILE A 69 4.60 -4.44 -2.71
C ILE A 69 4.64 -3.98 -4.18
N GLY A 70 3.52 -4.16 -4.87
CA GLY A 70 3.37 -3.81 -6.29
C GLY A 70 3.16 -2.31 -6.54
N ASN A 71 3.37 -1.89 -7.79
CA ASN A 71 3.37 -0.50 -8.25
C ASN A 71 2.06 0.28 -8.03
N GLY A 72 0.95 -0.42 -7.73
CA GLY A 72 -0.31 0.23 -7.41
C GLY A 72 -0.40 0.76 -5.98
N VAL A 73 0.50 0.36 -5.09
CA VAL A 73 0.54 0.79 -3.68
C VAL A 73 1.20 2.17 -3.55
N VAL A 74 0.58 3.07 -2.78
CA VAL A 74 1.22 4.31 -2.30
C VAL A 74 2.00 4.02 -1.01
N LEU A 75 3.33 4.09 -1.10
CA LEU A 75 4.26 3.63 -0.07
C LEU A 75 4.68 4.79 0.82
N SER A 76 4.45 4.69 2.14
CA SER A 76 5.06 5.62 3.10
C SER A 76 6.37 5.02 3.61
N PRO A 77 7.53 5.65 3.32
CA PRO A 77 8.82 5.20 3.84
C PRO A 77 8.83 5.08 5.37
N ALA A 78 8.33 6.10 6.06
CA ALA A 78 8.27 6.13 7.53
C ALA A 78 7.40 5.01 8.10
N ALA A 79 6.21 4.77 7.52
CA ALA A 79 5.33 3.70 7.97
C ALA A 79 5.95 2.31 7.72
N LEU A 80 6.57 2.11 6.55
CA LEU A 80 7.26 0.87 6.21
C LEU A 80 8.38 0.58 7.21
N MET A 81 9.26 1.56 7.47
CA MET A 81 10.38 1.39 8.41
C MET A 81 9.92 1.06 9.83
N LYS A 82 8.85 1.72 10.29
CA LYS A 82 8.24 1.42 11.60
C LYS A 82 7.69 -0.02 11.66
N GLU A 83 7.00 -0.45 10.61
CA GLU A 83 6.41 -1.78 10.53
C GLU A 83 7.49 -2.87 10.42
N MET A 84 8.52 -2.65 9.59
CA MET A 84 9.69 -3.53 9.48
C MET A 84 10.36 -3.72 10.84
N LYS A 85 10.67 -2.62 11.54
CA LYS A 85 11.31 -2.68 12.86
C LYS A 85 10.50 -3.52 13.85
N GLY A 86 9.18 -3.30 13.93
CA GLY A 86 8.32 -4.05 14.86
C GLY A 86 8.26 -5.55 14.57
N LEU A 87 8.44 -5.97 13.31
CA LEU A 87 8.52 -7.38 12.92
C LEU A 87 9.92 -7.97 13.17
N GLU A 88 10.97 -7.20 12.88
CA GLU A 88 12.36 -7.61 13.09
C GLU A 88 12.72 -7.73 14.57
N ASP A 89 12.19 -6.85 15.42
CA ASP A 89 12.29 -6.96 16.89
C ASP A 89 11.67 -8.27 17.41
N ARG A 90 10.80 -8.92 16.63
CA ARG A 90 10.19 -10.23 16.91
C ARG A 90 10.89 -11.39 16.17
N GLY A 91 12.03 -11.13 15.53
CA GLY A 91 12.84 -12.14 14.84
C GLY A 91 12.36 -12.48 13.42
N ILE A 92 11.47 -11.70 12.82
CA ILE A 92 11.03 -11.91 11.43
C ILE A 92 12.01 -11.19 10.49
N PRO A 93 12.71 -11.89 9.57
CA PRO A 93 13.71 -11.30 8.70
C PRO A 93 13.06 -10.56 7.52
N VAL A 94 12.48 -9.38 7.77
CA VAL A 94 11.67 -8.66 6.78
C VAL A 94 12.49 -8.27 5.54
N ARG A 95 13.69 -7.73 5.73
CA ARG A 95 14.58 -7.32 4.62
C ARG A 95 14.96 -8.45 3.66
N GLU A 96 14.92 -9.69 4.12
CA GLU A 96 15.23 -10.87 3.29
C GLU A 96 14.02 -11.37 2.48
N ARG A 97 12.81 -11.02 2.92
CA ARG A 97 11.54 -11.58 2.39
C ARG A 97 10.67 -10.55 1.69
N LEU A 98 10.93 -9.26 1.85
CA LEU A 98 10.14 -8.18 1.27
C LEU A 98 10.81 -7.61 0.02
N LEU A 99 10.03 -7.49 -1.05
CA LEU A 99 10.44 -6.86 -2.30
C LEU A 99 9.50 -5.68 -2.63
N LEU A 100 10.05 -4.64 -3.24
CA LEU A 100 9.34 -3.41 -3.60
C LEU A 100 9.38 -3.17 -5.10
N SER A 101 8.28 -2.65 -5.66
CA SER A 101 8.32 -2.03 -6.98
C SER A 101 8.93 -0.62 -6.89
N GLU A 102 9.87 -0.31 -7.78
CA GLU A 102 10.36 1.06 -7.96
C GLU A 102 9.25 2.05 -8.38
N ALA A 103 8.16 1.55 -8.98
CA ALA A 103 7.09 2.37 -9.50
C ALA A 103 6.04 2.76 -8.44
N CYS A 104 6.20 2.34 -7.18
CA CYS A 104 5.34 2.77 -6.08
C CYS A 104 5.49 4.29 -5.85
N PRO A 105 4.40 5.09 -5.91
CA PRO A 105 4.44 6.48 -5.49
C PRO A 105 4.72 6.58 -3.98
N LEU A 106 5.39 7.65 -3.57
CA LEU A 106 5.73 7.89 -2.18
C LEU A 106 4.67 8.73 -1.47
N ILE A 107 4.34 8.35 -0.23
CA ILE A 107 3.63 9.18 0.73
C ILE A 107 4.68 9.86 1.62
N LEU A 108 4.67 11.20 1.62
CA LEU A 108 5.57 12.05 2.38
C LEU A 108 4.74 13.01 3.25
N ASP A 109 5.38 13.73 4.17
CA ASP A 109 4.70 14.51 5.22
C ASP A 109 3.67 15.52 4.66
N TYR A 110 3.93 16.12 3.50
CA TYR A 110 3.00 17.05 2.85
C TYR A 110 1.71 16.38 2.35
N HIS A 111 1.74 15.09 2.01
CA HIS A 111 0.52 14.34 1.69
C HIS A 111 -0.36 14.16 2.93
N VAL A 112 0.25 13.88 4.09
CA VAL A 112 -0.46 13.74 5.36
C VAL A 112 -1.07 15.09 5.78
N ALA A 113 -0.29 16.16 5.69
CA ALA A 113 -0.75 17.52 5.99
C ALA A 113 -1.93 17.93 5.10
N LEU A 114 -1.87 17.63 3.80
CA LEU A 114 -2.96 17.92 2.86
C LEU A 114 -4.22 17.10 3.15
N ASP A 115 -4.07 15.81 3.48
CA ASP A 115 -5.20 14.94 3.82
C ASP A 115 -5.99 15.51 5.01
N VAL A 116 -5.27 15.85 6.09
CA VAL A 116 -5.86 16.46 7.29
C VAL A 116 -6.48 17.83 6.99
N ALA A 117 -5.77 18.68 6.23
CA ALA A 117 -6.26 20.02 5.89
C ALA A 117 -7.55 19.97 5.06
N ARG A 118 -7.64 19.05 4.10
CA ARG A 118 -8.80 18.86 3.23
C ARG A 118 -10.01 18.31 3.99
N GLU A 119 -9.81 17.34 4.88
CA GLU A 119 -10.88 16.84 5.74
C GLU A 119 -11.43 17.93 6.66
N LYS A 120 -10.55 18.72 7.27
CA LYS A 120 -10.95 19.87 8.09
C LYS A 120 -11.77 20.88 7.28
N ALA A 121 -11.33 21.19 6.05
CA ALA A 121 -12.01 22.14 5.17
C ALA A 121 -13.40 21.64 4.71
N ARG A 122 -13.62 20.32 4.61
CA ARG A 122 -14.93 19.74 4.29
C ARG A 122 -15.94 19.83 5.44
N GLY A 123 -15.49 20.04 6.67
CA GLY A 123 -16.35 20.19 7.85
C GLY A 123 -17.31 19.00 8.00
N ALA A 124 -18.62 19.28 8.06
CA ALA A 124 -19.65 18.24 8.21
C ALA A 124 -19.75 17.25 7.03
N LYS A 125 -19.09 17.54 5.90
CA LYS A 125 -19.04 16.67 4.70
C LYS A 125 -17.70 15.95 4.57
N ALA A 126 -16.92 15.86 5.65
CA ALA A 126 -15.68 15.08 5.68
C ALA A 126 -15.95 13.63 5.24
N ILE A 127 -14.97 13.04 4.55
CA ILE A 127 -15.08 11.67 4.03
C ILE A 127 -14.88 10.65 5.15
N GLY A 128 -14.09 10.99 6.17
CA GLY A 128 -13.58 10.06 7.16
C GLY A 128 -12.30 9.37 6.67
N THR A 129 -11.38 10.13 6.06
CA THR A 129 -10.09 9.57 5.62
C THR A 129 -9.28 9.08 6.82
N THR A 130 -8.31 8.19 6.58
CA THR A 130 -7.42 7.70 7.65
C THR A 130 -6.39 8.74 8.10
N GLY A 131 -6.35 9.93 7.48
CA GLY A 131 -5.33 10.96 7.76
C GLY A 131 -3.91 10.51 7.46
N ARG A 132 -3.74 9.63 6.46
CA ARG A 132 -2.47 8.94 6.13
C ARG A 132 -1.89 9.40 4.80
N GLY A 133 -2.48 10.41 4.16
CA GLY A 133 -1.97 10.96 2.89
C GLY A 133 -2.24 10.09 1.66
N ILE A 134 -3.16 9.12 1.75
CA ILE A 134 -3.46 8.18 0.66
C ILE A 134 -4.01 8.90 -0.56
N GLY A 135 -5.07 9.70 -0.36
CA GLY A 135 -5.72 10.44 -1.43
C GLY A 135 -4.76 11.42 -2.12
N PRO A 136 -4.09 12.31 -1.37
CA PRO A 136 -3.10 13.22 -1.94
C PRO A 136 -1.97 12.52 -2.72
N ALA A 137 -1.46 11.38 -2.24
CA ALA A 137 -0.42 10.64 -2.97
C ALA A 137 -0.94 10.04 -4.30
N TYR A 138 -2.18 9.52 -4.32
CA TYR A 138 -2.79 9.07 -5.57
C TYR A 138 -3.09 10.23 -6.53
N GLU A 139 -3.48 11.40 -6.01
CA GLU A 139 -3.64 12.62 -6.81
C GLU A 139 -2.33 13.02 -7.50
N ASP A 140 -1.23 13.04 -6.75
CA ASP A 140 0.08 13.37 -7.30
C ASP A 140 0.56 12.36 -8.35
N LYS A 141 0.24 11.07 -8.16
CA LYS A 141 0.47 10.02 -9.16
C LYS A 141 -0.26 10.32 -10.47
N VAL A 142 -1.57 10.57 -10.43
CA VAL A 142 -2.36 10.81 -11.66
C VAL A 142 -2.09 12.19 -12.26
N ALA A 143 -1.68 13.16 -11.44
CA ALA A 143 -1.20 14.47 -11.91
C ALA A 143 0.20 14.42 -12.54
N ARG A 144 0.90 13.27 -12.44
CA ARG A 144 2.27 13.05 -12.96
C ARG A 144 3.32 13.96 -12.30
N ARG A 145 3.08 14.37 -11.05
CA ARG A 145 4.04 15.14 -10.24
C ARG A 145 4.64 14.34 -9.08
N GLY A 146 4.00 13.23 -8.71
CA GLY A 146 4.41 12.43 -7.55
C GLY A 146 5.76 11.75 -7.73
N LEU A 147 6.54 11.76 -6.65
CA LEU A 147 7.77 10.98 -6.49
C LEU A 147 7.46 9.49 -6.36
N ARG A 148 8.38 8.65 -6.83
CA ARG A 148 8.30 7.18 -6.70
C ARG A 148 9.55 6.63 -6.03
N VAL A 149 9.50 5.37 -5.60
CA VAL A 149 10.66 4.67 -5.02
C VAL A 149 11.87 4.70 -5.98
N GLY A 150 11.66 4.57 -7.29
CA GLY A 150 12.72 4.63 -8.28
C GLY A 150 13.44 5.98 -8.37
N ASP A 151 12.81 7.08 -7.97
CA ASP A 151 13.49 8.38 -7.92
C ASP A 151 14.60 8.40 -6.86
N LEU A 152 14.57 7.50 -5.86
CA LEU A 152 15.60 7.42 -4.81
C LEU A 152 16.96 6.93 -5.30
N PHE A 153 17.03 6.30 -6.49
CA PHE A 153 18.30 5.91 -7.09
C PHE A 153 19.16 7.12 -7.50
N ASP A 154 18.53 8.27 -7.81
CA ASP A 154 19.21 9.53 -8.08
C ASP A 154 18.83 10.57 -7.02
N LYS A 155 19.63 10.62 -5.95
CA LYS A 155 19.41 11.48 -4.79
C LYS A 155 19.37 12.98 -5.15
N ALA A 156 20.12 13.40 -6.17
CA ALA A 156 20.14 14.80 -6.61
C ALA A 156 18.83 15.14 -7.32
N THR A 157 18.44 14.34 -8.31
CA THR A 157 17.17 14.51 -9.03
C THR A 157 15.96 14.38 -8.09
N PHE A 158 16.02 13.49 -7.09
CA PHE A 158 14.99 13.38 -6.06
C PHE A 158 14.82 14.69 -5.29
N ALA A 159 15.92 15.31 -4.85
CA ALA A 159 15.89 16.55 -4.07
C ALA A 159 15.27 17.71 -4.86
N ASP A 160 15.58 17.81 -6.16
CA ASP A 160 15.02 18.82 -7.05
C ASP A 160 13.50 18.62 -7.27
N LYS A 161 13.10 17.39 -7.62
CA LYS A 161 11.67 17.04 -7.78
C LYS A 161 10.88 17.25 -6.50
N LEU A 162 11.44 16.87 -5.34
CA LEU A 162 10.81 17.09 -4.04
C LEU A 162 10.58 18.57 -3.78
N LYS A 163 11.54 19.42 -4.12
CA LYS A 163 11.45 20.87 -3.92
C LYS A 163 10.29 21.46 -4.72
N GLU A 164 10.17 21.12 -6.00
CA GLU A 164 9.09 21.58 -6.87
C GLU A 164 7.70 21.14 -6.37
N VAL A 165 7.57 19.87 -5.99
CA VAL A 165 6.30 19.31 -5.49
C VAL A 165 5.92 19.95 -4.15
N MET A 166 6.89 20.13 -3.25
CA MET A 166 6.64 20.75 -1.95
C MET A 166 6.34 22.24 -2.07
N GLU A 167 6.94 22.98 -3.01
CA GLU A 167 6.57 24.37 -3.26
C GLU A 167 5.09 24.50 -3.64
N TYR A 168 4.62 23.65 -4.56
CA TYR A 168 3.21 23.60 -4.96
C TYR A 168 2.26 23.27 -3.80
N HIS A 169 2.62 22.29 -2.97
CA HIS A 169 1.76 21.84 -1.87
C HIS A 169 1.80 22.78 -0.67
N ASN A 170 2.97 23.33 -0.32
CA ASN A 170 3.10 24.34 0.73
C ASN A 170 2.35 25.62 0.36
N PHE A 171 2.37 26.02 -0.91
CA PHE A 171 1.54 27.14 -1.36
C PHE A 171 0.05 26.90 -1.07
N GLN A 172 -0.47 25.71 -1.36
CA GLN A 172 -1.86 25.37 -1.05
C GLN A 172 -2.12 25.30 0.46
N LEU A 173 -1.25 24.65 1.23
CA LEU A 173 -1.39 24.52 2.69
C LEU A 173 -1.48 25.90 3.35
N VAL A 174 -0.53 26.78 3.07
CA VAL A 174 -0.44 28.10 3.70
C VAL A 174 -1.52 29.05 3.16
N ASN A 175 -1.63 29.19 1.83
CA ASN A 175 -2.43 30.26 1.24
C ASN A 175 -3.91 29.91 1.12
N PHE A 176 -4.23 28.65 0.86
CA PHE A 176 -5.62 28.21 0.69
C PHE A 176 -6.18 27.61 1.99
N TYR A 177 -5.51 26.60 2.56
CA TYR A 177 -6.02 25.87 3.72
C TYR A 177 -5.70 26.54 5.07
N LYS A 178 -4.85 27.56 5.09
CA LYS A 178 -4.38 28.24 6.32
C LYS A 178 -3.78 27.27 7.33
N ALA A 179 -3.05 26.28 6.83
CA ALA A 179 -2.28 25.29 7.58
C ALA A 179 -0.79 25.64 7.55
N GLU A 180 -0.02 25.01 8.44
CA GLU A 180 1.43 25.16 8.48
C GLU A 180 2.08 24.57 7.23
N ALA A 181 3.16 25.19 6.76
CA ALA A 181 4.00 24.62 5.72
C ALA A 181 4.76 23.42 6.26
N VAL A 182 5.01 22.43 5.40
CA VAL A 182 5.89 21.30 5.69
C VAL A 182 7.32 21.68 5.35
N ASP A 183 8.24 21.42 6.28
CA ASP A 183 9.67 21.69 6.11
C ASP A 183 10.29 20.77 5.06
N TYR A 184 10.80 21.38 3.98
CA TYR A 184 11.50 20.67 2.90
C TYR A 184 12.72 19.91 3.37
N GLN A 185 13.59 20.55 4.16
CA GLN A 185 14.86 19.96 4.57
C GLN A 185 14.62 18.75 5.46
N LYS A 186 13.67 18.86 6.40
CA LYS A 186 13.25 17.73 7.23
C LYS A 186 12.78 16.54 6.38
N VAL A 187 11.88 16.77 5.41
CA VAL A 187 11.36 15.68 4.56
C VAL A 187 12.47 15.04 3.73
N LEU A 188 13.36 15.86 3.17
CA LEU A 188 14.51 15.36 2.42
C LEU A 188 15.42 14.48 3.30
N ASP A 189 15.81 14.99 4.47
CA ASP A 189 16.71 14.30 5.39
C ASP A 189 16.12 12.97 5.87
N ASP A 190 14.83 12.97 6.25
CA ASP A 190 14.12 11.79 6.73
C ASP A 190 14.06 10.69 5.65
N VAL A 191 13.82 11.06 4.40
CA VAL A 191 13.78 10.10 3.28
C VAL A 191 15.19 9.62 2.92
N MET A 192 16.17 10.53 2.87
CA MET A 192 17.55 10.19 2.50
C MET A 192 18.20 9.25 3.52
N ALA A 193 17.83 9.36 4.80
CA ALA A 193 18.30 8.46 5.86
C ALA A 193 17.93 6.98 5.63
N ILE A 194 16.89 6.71 4.82
CA ILE A 194 16.37 5.35 4.58
C ILE A 194 16.33 4.97 3.10
N ALA A 195 16.76 5.85 2.20
CA ALA A 195 16.71 5.64 0.75
C ALA A 195 17.42 4.34 0.33
N ASP A 196 18.64 4.13 0.84
CA ASP A 196 19.47 2.97 0.48
C ASP A 196 18.84 1.64 0.95
N ILE A 197 18.10 1.66 2.06
CA ILE A 197 17.36 0.50 2.57
C ILE A 197 16.21 0.16 1.62
N LEU A 198 15.47 1.16 1.14
CA LEU A 198 14.36 0.95 0.22
C LEU A 198 14.86 0.45 -1.13
N THR A 199 15.88 1.10 -1.70
CA THR A 199 16.41 0.75 -3.01
C THR A 199 17.05 -0.64 -3.03
N ALA A 200 17.58 -1.12 -1.91
CA ALA A 200 18.13 -2.48 -1.79
C ALA A 200 17.05 -3.58 -1.89
N MET A 201 15.77 -3.26 -1.65
CA MET A 201 14.65 -4.22 -1.76
C MET A 201 13.91 -4.10 -3.11
N VAL A 202 14.35 -3.23 -4.02
CA VAL A 202 13.67 -2.99 -5.29
C VAL A 202 13.91 -4.13 -6.28
N VAL A 203 12.84 -4.53 -6.97
CA VAL A 203 12.86 -5.47 -8.10
C VAL A 203 11.90 -5.02 -9.20
N ASP A 204 12.11 -5.50 -10.44
CA ASP A 204 11.07 -5.47 -11.46
C ASP A 204 9.97 -6.49 -11.10
N VAL A 205 8.94 -6.00 -10.42
CA VAL A 205 7.80 -6.82 -9.97
C VAL A 205 7.06 -7.45 -11.16
N SER A 206 6.93 -6.74 -12.28
CA SER A 206 6.16 -7.23 -13.42
C SER A 206 6.86 -8.41 -14.10
N ASP A 207 8.17 -8.31 -14.32
CA ASP A 207 8.99 -9.39 -14.85
C ASP A 207 9.06 -10.58 -13.87
N LEU A 208 9.32 -10.31 -12.57
CA LEU A 208 9.35 -11.35 -11.54
C LEU A 208 8.06 -12.17 -11.50
N LEU A 209 6.92 -11.50 -11.55
CA LEU A 209 5.61 -12.16 -11.53
C LEU A 209 5.33 -12.92 -12.83
N ASP A 210 5.74 -12.42 -14.00
CA ASP A 210 5.59 -13.17 -15.24
C ASP A 210 6.49 -14.43 -15.25
N GLN A 211 7.71 -14.34 -14.74
CA GLN A 211 8.57 -15.52 -14.58
C GLN A 211 7.98 -16.54 -13.59
N ALA A 212 7.43 -16.07 -12.46
CA ALA A 212 6.73 -16.93 -11.50
C ALA A 212 5.55 -17.66 -12.15
N ARG A 213 4.77 -16.94 -12.97
CA ARG A 213 3.69 -17.52 -13.78
C ARG A 213 4.20 -18.61 -14.72
N GLN A 214 5.31 -18.37 -15.43
CA GLN A 214 5.89 -19.34 -16.37
C GLN A 214 6.39 -20.60 -15.66
N ARG A 215 6.93 -20.47 -14.45
CA ARG A 215 7.33 -21.61 -13.59
C ARG A 215 6.14 -22.35 -12.96
N GLY A 216 4.94 -21.78 -13.05
CA GLY A 216 3.76 -22.32 -12.37
C GLY A 216 3.78 -22.10 -10.86
N ASP A 217 4.56 -21.14 -10.36
CA ASP A 217 4.59 -20.78 -8.94
C ASP A 217 3.20 -20.32 -8.47
N PHE A 218 2.89 -20.55 -7.19
CA PHE A 218 1.64 -20.08 -6.62
C PHE A 218 1.75 -18.62 -6.19
N VAL A 219 0.93 -17.74 -6.77
CA VAL A 219 0.90 -16.30 -6.48
C VAL A 219 -0.44 -15.93 -5.85
N MET A 220 -0.40 -15.28 -4.68
CA MET A 220 -1.59 -14.73 -4.05
C MET A 220 -1.57 -13.20 -4.06
N PHE A 221 -2.67 -12.60 -4.48
CA PHE A 221 -2.87 -11.16 -4.47
C PHE A 221 -3.74 -10.77 -3.26
N GLU A 222 -3.17 -9.96 -2.39
CA GLU A 222 -3.80 -9.46 -1.17
C GLU A 222 -4.42 -8.09 -1.47
N GLY A 223 -5.74 -8.01 -1.44
CA GLY A 223 -6.50 -6.77 -1.55
C GLY A 223 -6.63 -6.08 -0.21
N ALA A 224 -6.53 -4.75 -0.21
CA ALA A 224 -6.84 -3.92 0.93
C ALA A 224 -8.21 -3.22 0.73
N GLN A 225 -8.83 -2.81 1.85
CA GLN A 225 -10.22 -2.30 1.88
C GLN A 225 -11.23 -3.30 1.25
N GLY A 226 -12.37 -2.82 0.76
CA GLY A 226 -13.41 -3.66 0.15
C GLY A 226 -14.02 -2.99 -1.08
N THR A 227 -14.75 -3.78 -1.86
CA THR A 227 -15.32 -3.40 -3.17
C THR A 227 -16.19 -2.15 -3.10
N LEU A 228 -16.93 -1.94 -2.01
CA LEU A 228 -17.80 -0.77 -1.85
C LEU A 228 -17.04 0.52 -1.45
N LEU A 229 -15.73 0.41 -1.24
CA LEU A 229 -14.79 1.54 -1.11
C LEU A 229 -13.96 1.77 -2.37
N ASP A 230 -14.22 1.06 -3.47
CA ASP A 230 -13.53 1.28 -4.75
C ASP A 230 -13.77 2.72 -5.26
N ILE A 231 -12.75 3.36 -5.82
CA ILE A 231 -12.85 4.74 -6.33
C ILE A 231 -13.89 4.90 -7.46
N ASP A 232 -14.11 3.85 -8.26
CA ASP A 232 -15.04 3.85 -9.39
C ASP A 232 -16.37 3.17 -9.06
N HIS A 233 -16.32 2.08 -8.28
CA HIS A 233 -17.47 1.20 -8.05
C HIS A 233 -18.06 1.28 -6.63
N GLY A 234 -17.46 2.08 -5.76
CA GLY A 234 -17.90 2.26 -4.38
C GLY A 234 -18.93 3.38 -4.20
N THR A 235 -19.21 3.70 -2.94
CA THR A 235 -20.15 4.77 -2.54
C THR A 235 -19.54 6.18 -2.66
N TYR A 236 -19.13 6.58 -3.86
CA TYR A 236 -18.47 7.88 -4.10
C TYR A 236 -19.31 9.07 -3.59
N PRO A 237 -18.71 10.07 -2.89
CA PRO A 237 -17.28 10.27 -2.65
C PRO A 237 -16.72 9.57 -1.39
N TYR A 238 -17.53 8.79 -0.67
CA TYR A 238 -17.14 8.08 0.57
C TYR A 238 -16.42 6.76 0.26
N VAL A 239 -15.28 6.87 -0.42
CA VAL A 239 -14.48 5.77 -0.95
C VAL A 239 -12.99 6.01 -0.71
N THR A 240 -12.15 5.00 -0.98
CA THR A 240 -10.70 5.21 -1.06
C THR A 240 -10.29 5.67 -2.46
N SER A 241 -9.05 6.13 -2.63
CA SER A 241 -8.55 6.69 -3.89
C SER A 241 -7.89 5.67 -4.81
N SER A 242 -8.27 4.39 -4.69
CA SER A 242 -7.70 3.28 -5.47
C SER A 242 -8.75 2.24 -5.81
N ASN A 243 -8.50 1.43 -6.82
CA ASN A 243 -9.37 0.32 -7.16
C ASN A 243 -9.16 -0.83 -6.18
N THR A 244 -10.19 -1.14 -5.39
CA THR A 244 -10.23 -2.25 -4.45
C THR A 244 -10.80 -3.52 -5.10
N THR A 245 -11.40 -3.36 -6.28
CA THR A 245 -11.89 -4.45 -7.11
C THR A 245 -10.75 -5.25 -7.74
N ALA A 246 -11.10 -6.44 -8.19
CA ALA A 246 -10.17 -7.43 -8.70
C ALA A 246 -9.35 -6.94 -9.91
N GLY A 247 -9.87 -6.00 -10.70
CA GLY A 247 -9.16 -5.35 -11.81
C GLY A 247 -7.90 -4.60 -11.36
N GLY A 248 -7.88 -4.13 -10.11
CA GLY A 248 -6.72 -3.46 -9.50
C GLY A 248 -5.46 -4.33 -9.47
N VAL A 249 -5.60 -5.66 -9.51
CA VAL A 249 -4.47 -6.61 -9.56
C VAL A 249 -3.61 -6.36 -10.80
N ALA A 250 -4.24 -6.27 -11.98
CA ALA A 250 -3.51 -6.10 -13.22
C ALA A 250 -2.78 -4.74 -13.25
N THR A 251 -3.50 -3.66 -12.93
CA THR A 251 -2.95 -2.30 -12.93
C THR A 251 -1.92 -2.06 -11.84
N GLY A 252 -2.04 -2.76 -10.72
CA GLY A 252 -1.25 -2.55 -9.50
C GLY A 252 -0.06 -3.49 -9.32
N SER A 253 0.10 -4.48 -10.20
CA SER A 253 1.24 -5.42 -10.17
C SER A 253 1.86 -5.72 -11.54
N GLY A 254 1.25 -5.28 -12.64
CA GLY A 254 1.69 -5.64 -13.99
C GLY A 254 1.24 -7.04 -14.44
N TRP A 255 0.33 -7.69 -13.72
CA TRP A 255 -0.14 -9.04 -14.02
C TRP A 255 -1.11 -9.08 -15.22
N VAL A 256 -0.70 -9.72 -16.33
CA VAL A 256 -1.42 -9.63 -17.63
C VAL A 256 -2.49 -10.71 -17.86
N ARG A 257 -2.45 -11.85 -17.13
CA ARG A 257 -3.37 -12.98 -17.40
C ARG A 257 -4.26 -13.32 -16.22
N VAL A 258 -5.50 -12.83 -16.23
CA VAL A 258 -6.41 -13.04 -15.11
C VAL A 258 -7.24 -14.30 -15.29
N MET A 259 -6.85 -15.37 -14.61
CA MET A 259 -7.76 -16.48 -14.31
C MET A 259 -8.29 -16.25 -12.90
N TRP A 260 -9.56 -15.87 -12.79
CA TRP A 260 -10.21 -15.55 -11.53
C TRP A 260 -10.55 -16.84 -10.79
N ILE A 261 -9.92 -17.08 -9.65
CA ILE A 261 -10.51 -17.90 -8.60
C ILE A 261 -10.80 -16.95 -7.44
N THR A 262 -12.02 -16.42 -7.45
CA THR A 262 -12.55 -15.52 -6.44
C THR A 262 -12.90 -16.33 -5.20
N PHE A 263 -12.22 -16.09 -4.08
CA PHE A 263 -12.68 -16.59 -2.79
C PHE A 263 -13.51 -15.53 -2.08
N TRP A 264 -14.73 -15.94 -1.74
CA TRP A 264 -15.73 -15.17 -1.02
C TRP A 264 -15.32 -15.06 0.45
N VAL A 265 -15.21 -13.83 0.97
CA VAL A 265 -15.38 -13.59 2.41
C VAL A 265 -16.68 -12.85 2.57
N SER A 266 -17.71 -13.59 3.00
CA SER A 266 -19.03 -13.05 3.27
C SER A 266 -19.23 -12.91 4.76
N SER A 267 -19.56 -11.68 5.14
CA SER A 267 -20.04 -11.20 6.44
C SER A 267 -19.04 -11.23 7.59
N LYS A 268 -18.95 -10.07 8.28
CA LYS A 268 -18.81 -10.07 9.73
C LYS A 268 -19.89 -11.03 10.25
N LEU A 269 -19.48 -12.20 10.76
CA LEU A 269 -20.34 -12.99 11.62
C LEU A 269 -20.70 -12.10 12.80
N THR A 270 -21.83 -11.40 12.70
CA THR A 270 -22.59 -11.02 13.87
C THR A 270 -23.03 -12.34 14.45
N LEU A 271 -22.21 -12.89 15.35
CA LEU A 271 -22.69 -13.82 16.36
C LEU A 271 -23.72 -13.03 17.17
N LEU A 272 -24.97 -13.03 16.69
CA LEU A 272 -26.13 -12.82 17.52
C LEU A 272 -26.11 -13.96 18.52
N ALA A 273 -25.68 -13.64 19.74
CA ALA A 273 -26.06 -14.38 20.93
C ALA A 273 -27.54 -14.14 21.23
#